data_AF-U6JT81-F1
#
_entry.id   AF-U6JT81-F1
#
_cell.length_a   1.000
_cell.length_b   1.000
_cell.length_c   1.000
_cell.angle_alpha   90.00
_cell.angle_beta   90.00
_cell.angle_gamma   90.00
#
_symmetry.space_group_name_H-M   'P 1'
#
loop_
_entity.id
_entity.type
_entity.pdbx_description
1 polymer ?
#
loop_
_entity_poly.entity_id
_entity_poly.type
_entity_poly.pdbx_seq_one_letter_code
_entity_poly.pdbx_strand_id
1 'polypeptide(L)'
;MPSRNSVPIDDLLQQHEAQQQQQQQQQQGGTTTTSSASTSSSSEKRSLLMRHLMQQETRMKSERPSFLLKGNEIYLGWGPRAKACQDFRVYDTSTVRSAVSLLGSVPWQINKELLHVLQAAWAAGESLGKMPSRNSVPIDDLLQQHEAQQQQQQQQQQGGTTTTSSASTSSSSEKRSLLMRHLMQQETRMKSERPSFLLKLETAENFAVSSALYFPHNIDFRGRCYPLPPHLNHMGDDVSRALLRFARSKPLGDSGWRWLRIHLANLFGHNKVSFEDRRRWTDTRMEQILAAAEEPLQHKQFWGAADEPWQALAAILEIAAAVRSGDPPAFYSKLPVHLDGTCNGLQHYAALNRDLRGGAAVNLVPAETPQDVYSLVLQVVKQNVHRVASGCTDTSEAAAAAAGGAASAADSVEAEVGQKQQGRGRKRKQQHAGSAAQQQRQQRQQPQLQESSSTLVLLLSSSGSSVNSRSCRNGGVSLLVYA
;
A
#
# COMPACT_ATOMS: atom_id res chain seq x y z
N MET A 1 28.37 51.00 15.01
CA MET A 1 27.82 50.97 16.38
C MET A 1 26.31 51.01 16.31
N PRO A 2 25.54 50.34 17.19
CA PRO A 2 25.90 49.21 18.06
C PRO A 2 25.51 47.86 17.40
N SER A 3 26.35 46.81 17.36
CA SER A 3 26.67 45.88 18.47
C SER A 3 25.45 45.29 19.19
N ARG A 4 25.02 44.08 18.79
CA ARG A 4 24.14 43.21 19.60
C ARG A 4 25.01 42.29 20.44
N ASN A 5 24.86 42.31 21.76
CA ASN A 5 25.54 41.39 22.65
C ASN A 5 24.80 40.05 22.71
N SER A 6 25.56 38.95 22.68
CA SER A 6 25.10 37.62 23.09
C SER A 6 25.19 37.49 24.61
N VAL A 7 24.14 36.96 25.26
CA VAL A 7 24.20 36.54 26.67
C VAL A 7 24.90 35.17 26.73
N PRO A 8 25.87 34.94 27.63
CA PRO A 8 26.50 33.63 27.81
C PRO A 8 25.51 32.58 28.32
N ILE A 9 25.74 31.31 27.95
CA ILE A 9 24.89 30.19 28.38
C ILE A 9 25.12 29.87 29.88
N ASP A 10 26.29 30.22 30.41
CA ASP A 10 26.70 29.91 31.78
C ASP A 10 25.87 30.64 32.85
N ASP A 11 25.39 31.86 32.58
CA ASP A 11 24.50 32.62 33.48
C ASP A 11 23.17 31.88 33.71
N LEU A 12 22.63 31.23 32.68
CA LEU A 12 21.39 30.46 32.76
C LEU A 12 21.58 29.14 33.51
N LEU A 13 22.77 28.53 33.42
CA LEU A 13 23.12 27.34 34.20
C LEU A 13 23.25 27.67 35.69
N GLN A 14 23.97 28.75 36.06
CA GLN A 14 24.11 29.16 37.46
C GLN A 14 22.76 29.53 38.10
N GLN A 15 21.86 30.20 37.37
CA GLN A 15 20.51 30.49 37.87
C GLN A 15 19.68 29.22 38.13
N HIS A 16 19.84 28.20 37.29
CA HIS A 16 19.13 26.91 37.45
C HIS A 16 19.70 26.08 38.62
N GLU A 17 21.02 26.08 38.83
CA GLU A 17 21.65 25.41 39.98
C GLU A 17 21.29 26.09 41.31
N ALA A 18 21.26 27.42 41.35
CA ALA A 18 20.86 28.18 42.53
C ALA A 18 19.41 27.86 42.97
N GLN A 19 18.48 27.69 42.01
CA GLN A 19 17.10 27.29 42.30
C GLN A 19 17.02 25.87 42.87
N GLN A 20 17.82 24.92 42.38
CA GLN A 20 17.84 23.56 42.93
C GLN A 20 18.43 23.51 44.35
N GLN A 21 19.45 24.33 44.65
CA GLN A 21 20.01 24.40 46.00
C GLN A 21 19.00 24.98 47.01
N GLN A 22 18.21 26.00 46.64
CA GLN A 22 17.12 26.50 47.50
C GLN A 22 16.04 25.43 47.78
N GLN A 23 15.66 24.62 46.79
CA GLN A 23 14.68 23.55 46.98
C GLN A 23 15.18 22.41 47.89
N GLN A 24 16.50 22.15 47.93
CA GLN A 24 17.07 21.15 48.84
C GLN A 24 17.14 21.65 50.29
N GLN A 25 17.45 22.94 50.52
CA GLN A 25 17.50 23.51 51.88
C GLN A 25 16.13 23.53 52.56
N GLN A 26 15.04 23.70 51.80
CA GLN A 26 13.67 23.65 52.34
C GLN A 26 13.22 22.26 52.81
N GLN A 27 13.98 21.19 52.52
CA GLN A 27 13.61 19.81 52.86
C GLN A 27 14.35 19.24 54.10
N GLN A 28 15.20 20.02 54.77
CA GLN A 28 16.03 19.54 55.90
C GLN A 28 15.68 20.14 57.28
N GLY A 29 14.56 20.88 57.39
CA GLY A 29 14.10 21.47 58.66
C GLY A 29 13.08 20.61 59.41
N GLY A 30 13.48 19.51 60.06
CA GLY A 30 12.53 18.69 60.84
C GLY A 30 13.06 17.40 61.50
N THR A 31 13.73 17.52 62.64
CA THR A 31 13.91 16.42 63.63
C THR A 31 12.60 16.20 64.41
N THR A 32 12.14 15.01 64.82
CA THR A 32 12.72 13.63 64.84
C THR A 32 11.54 12.59 64.81
N THR A 33 11.57 11.28 65.10
CA THR A 33 12.43 10.41 65.93
C THR A 33 12.23 8.91 65.58
N THR A 34 13.14 8.04 66.06
CA THR A 34 12.99 6.58 66.30
C THR A 34 12.82 5.57 65.14
N SER A 35 13.48 4.41 65.33
CA SER A 35 13.33 3.10 64.64
C SER A 35 13.62 2.96 63.13
N SER A 36 14.87 2.58 62.83
CA SER A 36 15.26 1.44 61.96
C SER A 36 14.41 1.09 60.71
N ALA A 37 14.86 1.56 59.53
CA ALA A 37 14.61 0.93 58.22
C ALA A 37 15.74 1.25 57.23
N SER A 38 15.94 0.42 56.19
CA SER A 38 17.07 0.51 55.25
C SER A 38 16.74 1.21 53.92
N THR A 39 17.70 1.99 53.40
CA THR A 39 17.56 2.81 52.19
C THR A 39 18.42 2.34 51.01
N SER A 40 18.23 1.09 50.57
CA SER A 40 18.84 0.53 49.33
C SER A 40 17.82 0.28 48.20
N SER A 41 16.57 0.72 48.38
CA SER A 41 15.40 0.00 47.87
C SER A 41 14.98 0.26 46.40
N SER A 42 15.89 0.71 45.52
CA SER A 42 15.60 0.98 44.09
C SER A 42 16.42 0.10 43.12
N SER A 43 17.75 0.11 43.20
CA SER A 43 18.59 -0.75 42.33
C SER A 43 18.45 -2.22 42.69
N GLU A 44 18.44 -2.55 43.99
CA GLU A 44 18.30 -3.93 44.46
C GLU A 44 16.97 -4.55 44.05
N LYS A 45 15.86 -3.80 44.09
CA LYS A 45 14.54 -4.31 43.68
C LYS A 45 14.48 -4.67 42.19
N ARG A 46 15.11 -3.88 41.30
CA ARG A 46 15.23 -4.25 39.87
C ARG A 46 16.11 -5.49 39.68
N SER A 47 17.22 -5.59 40.40
CA SER A 47 18.10 -6.77 40.40
C SER A 47 17.40 -8.04 40.92
N LEU A 48 16.61 -7.94 41.99
CA LEU A 48 15.87 -9.04 42.58
C LEU A 48 14.72 -9.52 41.68
N LEU A 49 13.97 -8.59 41.06
CA LEU A 49 12.90 -8.94 40.13
C LEU A 49 13.45 -9.75 38.94
N MET A 50 14.57 -9.31 38.36
CA MET A 50 15.19 -10.00 37.23
C MET A 50 15.81 -11.35 37.63
N ARG A 51 16.43 -11.45 38.83
CA ARG A 51 16.89 -12.74 39.36
C ARG A 51 15.74 -13.71 39.65
N HIS A 52 14.61 -13.22 40.13
CA HIS A 52 13.44 -14.06 40.42
C HIS A 52 12.80 -14.61 39.14
N LEU A 53 12.67 -13.78 38.09
CA LEU A 53 12.20 -14.22 36.78
C LEU A 53 13.12 -15.30 36.17
N MET A 54 14.44 -15.05 36.15
CA MET A 54 15.44 -16.03 35.66
C MET A 54 15.46 -17.34 36.47
N GLN A 55 15.16 -17.29 37.79
CA GLN A 55 15.06 -18.49 38.63
C GLN A 55 13.76 -19.29 38.43
N GLN A 56 12.67 -18.68 37.92
CA GLN A 56 11.45 -19.43 37.60
C GLN A 56 11.60 -20.20 36.28
N GLU A 57 12.23 -19.64 35.24
CA GLU A 57 12.46 -20.37 33.98
C GLU A 57 13.44 -21.55 34.12
N THR A 58 14.37 -21.49 35.07
CA THR A 58 15.40 -22.53 35.26
C THR A 58 14.98 -23.70 36.15
N ARG A 59 13.84 -23.63 36.85
CA ARG A 59 13.41 -24.67 37.81
C ARG A 59 12.45 -25.74 37.23
N MET A 60 12.20 -25.74 35.92
CA MET A 60 11.22 -26.63 35.25
C MET A 60 11.86 -27.62 34.26
N LYS A 61 13.03 -28.20 34.59
CA LYS A 61 13.70 -29.24 33.77
C LYS A 61 14.28 -30.41 34.58
N SER A 62 13.43 -31.16 35.27
CA SER A 62 13.70 -32.58 35.59
C SER A 62 12.42 -33.38 35.84
N GLU A 63 12.21 -34.38 34.98
CA GLU A 63 11.58 -35.70 35.27
C GLU A 63 10.08 -35.84 35.64
N ARG A 64 9.24 -35.86 34.59
CA ARG A 64 8.10 -36.80 34.35
C ARG A 64 6.86 -36.77 35.29
N PRO A 65 5.72 -37.40 34.91
CA PRO A 65 5.25 -37.78 33.57
C PRO A 65 4.01 -36.98 33.11
N SER A 66 3.58 -37.23 31.88
CA SER A 66 2.44 -36.62 31.20
C SER A 66 1.10 -36.64 31.97
N PHE A 67 0.47 -35.47 32.09
CA PHE A 67 -0.99 -35.33 32.25
C PHE A 67 -1.57 -34.46 31.13
N LEU A 68 -2.72 -34.87 30.60
CA LEU A 68 -3.36 -34.30 29.41
C LEU A 68 -4.12 -33.01 29.73
N LEU A 69 -3.50 -31.85 29.47
CA LEU A 69 -4.24 -30.60 29.34
C LEU A 69 -5.05 -30.60 28.04
N LYS A 70 -6.36 -30.81 28.14
CA LYS A 70 -7.31 -30.43 27.08
C LYS A 70 -7.26 -28.91 26.92
N GLY A 71 -6.55 -28.43 25.91
CA GLY A 71 -6.51 -27.01 25.57
C GLY A 71 -7.87 -26.51 25.05
N ASN A 72 -8.37 -25.43 25.64
CA ASN A 72 -9.46 -24.64 25.04
C ASN A 72 -8.88 -23.82 23.88
N GLU A 73 -8.84 -24.40 22.68
CA GLU A 73 -8.40 -23.72 21.46
C GLU A 73 -9.41 -22.63 21.07
N ILE A 74 -9.10 -21.36 21.35
CA ILE A 74 -9.90 -20.21 20.91
C ILE A 74 -9.62 -19.94 19.43
N TYR A 75 -10.46 -20.49 18.55
CA TYR A 75 -10.38 -20.27 17.10
C TYR A 75 -10.79 -18.83 16.72
N LEU A 76 -9.81 -18.02 16.30
CA LEU A 76 -10.05 -16.73 15.67
C LEU A 76 -10.18 -16.86 14.14
N GLY A 77 -11.38 -17.23 13.68
CA GLY A 77 -11.83 -17.00 12.31
C GLY A 77 -12.04 -18.25 11.45
N TRP A 78 -13.07 -18.15 10.58
CA TRP A 78 -13.55 -19.14 9.61
C TRP A 78 -14.17 -20.41 10.19
N GLY A 79 -15.37 -20.75 9.68
CA GLY A 79 -16.15 -21.90 10.13
C GLY A 79 -15.64 -23.26 9.60
N PRO A 80 -16.26 -24.37 10.02
CA PRO A 80 -15.77 -25.72 9.77
C PRO A 80 -15.90 -26.13 8.31
N ARG A 81 -14.92 -25.79 7.48
CA ARG A 81 -14.73 -26.31 6.12
C ARG A 81 -13.33 -26.84 5.96
N ALA A 82 -13.24 -28.17 5.85
CA ALA A 82 -12.02 -28.95 5.62
C ALA A 82 -10.81 -28.55 6.48
N LYS A 83 -10.56 -29.32 7.55
CA LYS A 83 -9.17 -29.53 7.97
C LYS A 83 -8.45 -30.18 6.78
N ALA A 84 -7.68 -29.39 6.03
CA ALA A 84 -6.69 -29.95 5.11
C ALA A 84 -5.84 -30.95 5.89
N CYS A 85 -5.46 -32.08 5.30
CA CYS A 85 -4.71 -33.10 6.02
C CYS A 85 -3.31 -32.55 6.35
N GLN A 86 -3.15 -32.03 7.57
CA GLN A 86 -1.95 -31.31 8.04
C GLN A 86 -0.73 -32.21 8.26
N ASP A 87 -0.74 -33.45 7.75
CA ASP A 87 0.43 -34.30 7.80
C ASP A 87 1.44 -33.94 6.70
N PHE A 88 2.15 -32.83 6.94
CA PHE A 88 3.25 -32.35 6.12
C PHE A 88 4.41 -33.36 5.96
N ARG A 89 4.38 -34.51 6.66
CA ARG A 89 5.34 -35.62 6.44
C ARG A 89 5.05 -36.41 5.16
N VAL A 90 3.86 -36.25 4.57
CA VAL A 90 3.46 -36.90 3.30
C VAL A 90 3.88 -36.08 2.07
N TYR A 91 4.21 -34.79 2.24
CA TYR A 91 4.52 -33.86 1.15
C TYR A 91 5.97 -33.42 1.22
N ASP A 92 6.69 -33.40 0.09
CA ASP A 92 7.98 -32.73 0.06
C ASP A 92 7.79 -31.20 0.14
N THR A 93 8.25 -30.64 1.26
CA THR A 93 8.23 -29.21 1.54
C THR A 93 9.59 -28.54 1.27
N SER A 94 10.58 -29.26 0.69
CA SER A 94 11.94 -28.76 0.47
C SER A 94 11.97 -27.43 -0.30
N THR A 95 11.39 -27.40 -1.51
CA THR A 95 11.31 -26.21 -2.38
C THR A 95 10.59 -25.04 -1.70
N VAL A 96 9.48 -25.33 -1.00
CA VAL A 96 8.68 -24.31 -0.30
C VAL A 96 9.44 -23.69 0.87
N ARG A 97 10.11 -24.52 1.68
CA ARG A 97 10.96 -24.05 2.79
C ARG A 97 12.19 -23.29 2.26
N SER A 98 12.82 -23.75 1.19
CA SER A 98 13.94 -23.06 0.54
C SER A 98 13.53 -21.67 0.02
N ALA A 99 12.35 -21.53 -0.59
CA ALA A 99 11.84 -20.25 -1.06
C ALA A 99 11.58 -19.26 0.11
N VAL A 100 10.93 -19.72 1.19
CA VAL A 100 10.71 -18.90 2.41
C VAL A 100 12.02 -18.50 3.07
N SER A 101 12.97 -19.43 3.21
CA SER A 101 14.30 -19.15 3.77
C SER A 101 15.07 -18.15 2.90
N LEU A 102 15.00 -18.27 1.57
CA LEU A 102 15.63 -17.32 0.65
C LEU A 102 15.04 -15.92 0.82
N LEU A 103 13.71 -15.76 0.78
CA LEU A 103 13.02 -14.48 1.00
C LEU A 103 13.35 -13.88 2.38
N GLY A 104 13.41 -14.71 3.43
CA GLY A 104 13.76 -14.28 4.78
C GLY A 104 15.24 -13.91 4.96
N SER A 105 16.14 -14.49 4.17
CA SER A 105 17.58 -14.23 4.23
C SER A 105 18.04 -12.95 3.52
N VAL A 106 17.14 -12.26 2.81
CA VAL A 106 17.46 -10.97 2.17
C VAL A 106 17.70 -9.91 3.25
N PRO A 107 18.89 -9.29 3.31
CA PRO A 107 19.19 -8.28 4.34
C PRO A 107 18.77 -6.89 3.87
N TRP A 108 17.95 -6.23 4.68
CA TRP A 108 17.42 -4.88 4.47
C TRP A 108 18.06 -3.88 5.42
N GLN A 109 17.96 -2.59 5.13
CA GLN A 109 18.45 -1.51 5.96
C GLN A 109 17.51 -0.31 5.87
N ILE A 110 17.35 0.42 6.99
CA ILE A 110 16.59 1.67 7.02
C ILE A 110 17.26 2.73 6.14
N ASN A 111 16.48 3.38 5.28
CA ASN A 111 16.92 4.52 4.49
C ASN A 111 16.92 5.79 5.36
N LYS A 112 18.04 6.05 6.05
CA LYS A 112 18.17 7.15 7.03
C LYS A 112 17.89 8.53 6.45
N GLU A 113 18.36 8.80 5.24
CA GLU A 113 18.14 10.08 4.56
C GLU A 113 16.64 10.34 4.35
N LEU A 114 15.90 9.33 3.88
CA LEU A 114 14.45 9.41 3.73
C LEU A 114 13.74 9.47 5.09
N LEU A 115 14.20 8.72 6.10
CA LEU A 115 13.63 8.76 7.45
C LEU A 115 13.70 10.18 8.03
N HIS A 116 14.83 10.87 7.88
CA HIS A 116 14.97 12.26 8.34
C HIS A 116 14.02 13.21 7.59
N VAL A 117 13.86 13.07 6.27
CA VAL A 117 12.91 13.89 5.49
C VAL A 117 11.45 13.60 5.90
N LEU A 118 11.12 12.34 6.18
CA LEU A 118 9.80 11.91 6.64
C LEU A 118 9.49 12.43 8.05
N GLN A 119 10.45 12.33 8.98
CA GLN A 119 10.37 12.92 10.31
C GLN A 119 10.21 14.45 10.23
N ALA A 120 10.94 15.14 9.33
CA ALA A 120 10.84 16.58 9.14
C ALA A 120 9.49 17.02 8.53
N ALA A 121 8.95 16.27 7.55
CA ALA A 121 7.63 16.53 7.00
C ALA A 121 6.52 16.35 8.06
N TRP A 122 6.63 15.32 8.90
CA TRP A 122 5.73 15.10 10.05
C TRP A 122 5.92 16.17 11.14
N ALA A 123 7.15 16.64 11.37
CA ALA A 123 7.46 17.72 12.29
C ALA A 123 6.77 19.03 11.86
N ALA A 124 6.80 19.35 10.57
CA ALA A 124 6.13 20.50 9.96
C ALA A 124 4.60 20.37 9.85
N GLY A 125 4.03 19.17 10.11
CA GLY A 125 2.58 18.94 10.02
C GLY A 125 2.05 18.79 8.58
N GLU A 126 2.93 18.53 7.62
CA GLU A 126 2.59 18.30 6.22
C GLU A 126 1.74 17.02 6.03
N SER A 127 1.11 16.85 4.86
CA SER A 127 0.47 15.59 4.45
C SER A 127 0.84 15.30 2.99
N LEU A 128 1.94 14.55 2.82
CA LEU A 128 2.58 14.26 1.53
C LEU A 128 2.57 12.75 1.26
N GLY A 129 2.37 12.34 0.01
CA GLY A 129 2.51 10.93 -0.40
C GLY A 129 1.75 9.93 0.48
N LYS A 130 0.43 10.12 0.63
CA LYS A 130 -0.45 9.25 1.45
C LYS A 130 -0.14 9.25 2.96
N MET A 131 0.83 10.06 3.44
CA MET A 131 1.07 10.28 4.88
C MET A 131 -0.13 11.00 5.52
N PRO A 132 -0.66 10.50 6.66
CA PRO A 132 -1.76 11.17 7.35
C PRO A 132 -1.31 12.55 7.83
N SER A 133 -2.20 13.54 7.74
CA SER A 133 -2.03 14.81 8.47
C SER A 133 -1.89 14.57 9.97
N ARG A 134 -0.88 15.21 10.57
CA ARG A 134 -0.63 15.19 12.01
C ARG A 134 -1.77 15.81 12.81
N ASN A 135 -2.41 16.84 12.27
CA ASN A 135 -3.44 17.61 12.96
C ASN A 135 -4.83 16.97 12.75
N SER A 136 -5.70 17.12 13.76
CA SER A 136 -7.13 16.79 13.66
C SER A 136 -7.82 17.66 12.61
N VAL A 137 -8.83 17.12 11.95
CA VAL A 137 -9.71 17.93 11.07
C VAL A 137 -10.48 18.95 11.94
N PRO A 138 -10.40 20.27 11.68
CA PRO A 138 -11.15 21.28 12.44
C PRO A 138 -12.61 21.31 11.94
N ILE A 139 -13.41 20.36 12.44
CA ILE A 139 -14.76 20.11 11.91
C ILE A 139 -15.66 21.34 12.03
N ASP A 140 -15.68 22.00 13.20
CA ASP A 140 -16.57 23.13 13.45
C ASP A 140 -16.20 24.37 12.63
N ASP A 141 -14.90 24.68 12.47
CA ASP A 141 -14.43 25.78 11.63
C ASP A 141 -14.83 25.57 10.15
N LEU A 142 -14.67 24.35 9.65
CA LEU A 142 -15.05 23.99 8.27
C LEU A 142 -16.56 24.02 8.05
N LEU A 143 -17.37 23.69 9.06
CA LEU A 143 -18.82 23.84 9.02
C LEU A 143 -19.23 25.32 9.00
N GLN A 144 -18.63 26.16 9.86
CA GLN A 144 -18.89 27.61 9.89
C GLN A 144 -18.49 28.30 8.58
N GLN A 145 -17.33 27.97 8.02
CA GLN A 145 -16.86 28.49 6.73
C GLN A 145 -17.82 28.12 5.59
N HIS A 146 -18.32 26.89 5.57
CA HIS A 146 -19.29 26.42 4.58
C HIS A 146 -20.65 27.13 4.73
N GLU A 147 -21.10 27.42 5.95
CA GLU A 147 -22.32 28.19 6.19
C GLU A 147 -22.18 29.65 5.76
N ALA A 148 -21.05 30.30 6.08
CA ALA A 148 -20.76 31.65 5.61
C ALA A 148 -20.74 31.74 4.07
N GLN A 149 -20.13 30.77 3.39
CA GLN A 149 -20.14 30.68 1.93
C GLN A 149 -21.56 30.53 1.36
N GLN A 150 -22.42 29.71 1.98
CA GLN A 150 -23.82 29.57 1.55
C GLN A 150 -24.64 30.83 1.79
N GLN A 151 -24.39 31.58 2.86
CA GLN A 151 -25.06 32.86 3.13
C GLN A 151 -24.67 33.92 2.10
N GLN A 152 -23.38 34.03 1.77
CA GLN A 152 -22.88 34.94 0.72
C GLN A 152 -23.48 34.62 -0.66
N GLN A 153 -23.55 33.34 -1.04
CA GLN A 153 -24.16 32.91 -2.30
C GLN A 153 -25.67 33.22 -2.37
N GLN A 154 -26.39 33.12 -1.25
CA GLN A 154 -27.81 33.49 -1.18
C GLN A 154 -28.02 35.00 -1.30
N GLN A 155 -27.20 35.81 -0.62
CA GLN A 155 -27.28 37.28 -0.73
C GLN A 155 -27.03 37.77 -2.17
N GLN A 156 -26.11 37.14 -2.90
CA GLN A 156 -25.85 37.46 -4.31
C GLN A 156 -26.98 37.05 -5.27
N GLN A 157 -27.90 36.15 -4.86
CA GLN A 157 -29.00 35.67 -5.69
C GLN A 157 -30.35 36.37 -5.43
N GLN A 158 -30.50 37.07 -4.30
CA GLN A 158 -31.75 37.79 -3.97
C GLN A 158 -31.98 39.09 -4.75
N GLY A 159 -31.19 39.35 -5.80
CA GLY A 159 -31.37 40.49 -6.70
C GLY A 159 -32.54 40.39 -7.69
N GLY A 160 -33.34 39.31 -7.67
CA GLY A 160 -34.44 39.14 -8.62
C GLY A 160 -35.56 38.19 -8.18
N THR A 161 -36.78 38.73 -8.06
CA THR A 161 -38.09 38.06 -7.90
C THR A 161 -38.36 37.21 -6.64
N THR A 162 -39.58 37.34 -6.12
CA THR A 162 -39.98 36.86 -4.79
C THR A 162 -41.04 35.76 -4.87
N THR A 163 -40.70 34.50 -4.57
CA THR A 163 -41.72 33.45 -4.35
C THR A 163 -41.26 32.32 -3.40
N THR A 164 -42.12 31.97 -2.45
CA THR A 164 -42.19 30.69 -1.69
C THR A 164 -40.91 30.20 -0.98
N SER A 165 -40.59 30.80 0.17
CA SER A 165 -39.41 30.54 1.00
C SER A 165 -39.58 29.44 2.09
N SER A 166 -40.02 28.23 1.71
CA SER A 166 -40.17 27.09 2.65
C SER A 166 -39.29 25.87 2.36
N ALA A 167 -38.81 25.68 1.12
CA ALA A 167 -38.04 24.50 0.72
C ALA A 167 -36.51 24.62 0.91
N SER A 168 -35.99 25.81 1.23
CA SER A 168 -34.55 26.08 1.34
C SER A 168 -33.91 25.50 2.61
N THR A 169 -34.62 25.57 3.73
CA THR A 169 -34.09 25.22 5.07
C THR A 169 -33.73 23.74 5.20
N SER A 170 -34.53 22.85 4.62
CA SER A 170 -34.28 21.39 4.64
C SER A 170 -33.02 21.04 3.83
N SER A 171 -32.87 21.59 2.62
CA SER A 171 -31.69 21.36 1.78
C SER A 171 -30.40 21.88 2.43
N SER A 172 -30.45 23.02 3.13
CA SER A 172 -29.31 23.55 3.89
C SER A 172 -28.90 22.61 5.03
N SER A 173 -29.87 22.16 5.84
CA SER A 173 -29.65 21.19 6.92
C SER A 173 -29.09 19.85 6.41
N GLU A 174 -29.62 19.33 5.30
CA GLU A 174 -29.14 18.10 4.67
C GLU A 174 -27.68 18.24 4.21
N LYS A 175 -27.32 19.35 3.53
CA LYS A 175 -25.95 19.66 3.12
C LYS A 175 -25.00 19.77 4.32
N ARG A 176 -25.41 20.43 5.42
CA ARG A 176 -24.63 20.46 6.67
C ARG A 176 -24.44 19.04 7.22
N SER A 177 -25.48 18.20 7.22
CA SER A 177 -25.39 16.81 7.71
C SER A 177 -24.46 15.94 6.85
N LEU A 178 -24.44 16.15 5.53
CA LEU A 178 -23.57 15.45 4.58
C LEU A 178 -22.10 15.86 4.78
N LEU A 179 -21.83 17.17 4.92
CA LEU A 179 -20.49 17.68 5.20
C LEU A 179 -19.98 17.20 6.57
N MET A 180 -20.80 17.33 7.63
CA MET A 180 -20.48 16.82 8.97
C MET A 180 -20.14 15.33 8.93
N ARG A 181 -20.98 14.50 8.29
CA ARG A 181 -20.73 13.06 8.11
C ARG A 181 -19.42 12.79 7.37
N HIS A 182 -19.10 13.56 6.34
CA HIS A 182 -17.86 13.43 5.59
C HIS A 182 -16.62 13.79 6.42
N LEU A 183 -16.66 14.91 7.15
CA LEU A 183 -15.56 15.36 8.02
C LEU A 183 -15.35 14.40 9.20
N MET A 184 -16.42 13.90 9.82
CA MET A 184 -16.34 12.87 10.86
C MET A 184 -15.78 11.54 10.32
N GLN A 185 -16.13 11.14 9.07
CA GLN A 185 -15.56 9.96 8.43
C GLN A 185 -14.06 10.12 8.15
N GLN A 186 -13.62 11.30 7.67
CA GLN A 186 -12.21 11.61 7.51
C GLN A 186 -11.47 11.52 8.86
N GLU A 187 -11.91 12.23 9.89
CA GLU A 187 -11.23 12.23 11.19
C GLU A 187 -11.26 10.83 11.86
N THR A 188 -12.32 10.06 11.69
CA THR A 188 -12.38 8.66 12.18
C THR A 188 -11.37 7.76 11.47
N ARG A 189 -11.19 7.90 10.15
CA ARG A 189 -10.13 7.20 9.41
C ARG A 189 -8.74 7.59 9.93
N MET A 190 -8.51 8.89 10.13
CA MET A 190 -7.22 9.44 10.55
C MET A 190 -6.83 9.02 11.98
N LYS A 191 -7.81 8.77 12.86
CA LYS A 191 -7.58 8.16 14.19
C LYS A 191 -6.98 6.75 14.12
N SER A 192 -7.17 6.01 13.02
CA SER A 192 -6.53 4.71 12.79
C SER A 192 -5.22 4.82 11.98
N GLU A 193 -5.14 5.77 11.03
CA GLU A 193 -3.95 5.94 10.19
C GLU A 193 -2.78 6.62 10.94
N ARG A 194 -3.04 7.62 11.80
CA ARG A 194 -1.97 8.31 12.56
C ARG A 194 -1.18 7.36 13.48
N PRO A 195 -1.79 6.48 14.31
CA PRO A 195 -1.02 5.55 15.15
C PRO A 195 -0.25 4.50 14.35
N SER A 196 -0.84 4.01 13.24
CA SER A 196 -0.18 3.06 12.33
C SER A 196 1.07 3.67 11.67
N PHE A 197 0.98 4.94 11.26
CA PHE A 197 2.11 5.71 10.74
C PHE A 197 3.18 5.97 11.81
N LEU A 198 2.79 6.40 13.01
CA LEU A 198 3.72 6.68 14.12
C LEU A 198 4.48 5.42 14.55
N LEU A 199 3.80 4.28 14.74
CA LEU A 199 4.44 3.02 15.12
C LEU A 199 5.44 2.54 14.06
N LYS A 200 5.17 2.78 12.78
CA LYS A 200 6.10 2.49 11.68
C LYS A 200 7.32 3.42 11.72
N LEU A 201 7.13 4.70 12.00
CA LEU A 201 8.20 5.71 12.12
C LEU A 201 9.13 5.36 13.31
N GLU A 202 8.54 5.09 14.48
CA GLU A 202 9.22 4.63 15.68
C GLU A 202 9.96 3.29 15.46
N THR A 203 9.36 2.35 14.72
CA THR A 203 10.04 1.10 14.32
C THR A 203 11.25 1.39 13.43
N ALA A 204 11.11 2.27 12.43
CA ALA A 204 12.21 2.63 11.54
C ALA A 204 13.34 3.36 12.28
N GLU A 205 13.01 4.21 13.26
CA GLU A 205 13.97 4.93 14.10
C GLU A 205 14.74 3.99 15.03
N ASN A 206 14.04 3.15 15.79
CA ASN A 206 14.65 2.15 16.68
C ASN A 206 15.58 1.17 15.92
N PHE A 207 15.24 0.81 14.68
CA PHE A 207 16.07 -0.06 13.83
C PHE A 207 17.04 0.70 12.90
N ALA A 208 17.11 2.03 12.96
CA ALA A 208 18.06 2.81 12.15
C ALA A 208 19.53 2.56 12.56
N VAL A 209 19.80 2.11 13.78
CA VAL A 209 21.16 1.72 14.21
C VAL A 209 21.63 0.41 13.58
N SER A 210 20.72 -0.44 13.09
CA SER A 210 21.05 -1.76 12.56
C SER A 210 21.74 -1.69 11.20
N SER A 211 22.82 -2.47 11.03
CA SER A 211 23.52 -2.65 9.75
C SER A 211 22.72 -3.50 8.75
N ALA A 212 21.94 -4.47 9.26
CA ALA A 212 21.01 -5.29 8.49
C ALA A 212 19.78 -5.69 9.32
N LEU A 213 18.65 -5.85 8.65
CA LEU A 213 17.36 -6.34 9.14
C LEU A 213 16.92 -7.52 8.27
N TYR A 214 16.24 -8.49 8.87
CA TYR A 214 15.76 -9.69 8.18
C TYR A 214 14.27 -9.88 8.45
N PHE A 215 13.49 -10.17 7.42
CA PHE A 215 12.05 -10.35 7.50
C PHE A 215 11.71 -11.82 7.30
N PRO A 216 11.62 -12.66 8.35
CA PRO A 216 11.19 -14.04 8.20
C PRO A 216 9.75 -14.07 7.66
N HIS A 217 9.48 -14.95 6.69
CA HIS A 217 8.18 -15.02 6.01
C HIS A 217 7.34 -16.20 6.51
N ASN A 218 6.02 -16.03 6.50
CA ASN A 218 5.01 -17.07 6.63
C ASN A 218 4.29 -17.26 5.28
N ILE A 219 3.48 -18.32 5.13
CA ILE A 219 2.73 -18.65 3.91
C ILE A 219 1.23 -18.74 4.20
N ASP A 220 0.38 -18.22 3.30
CA ASP A 220 -1.07 -18.50 3.33
C ASP A 220 -1.43 -19.88 2.73
N PHE A 221 -2.71 -20.26 2.83
CA PHE A 221 -3.23 -21.52 2.29
C PHE A 221 -3.14 -21.67 0.76
N ARG A 222 -2.66 -20.64 0.04
CA ARG A 222 -2.51 -20.59 -1.42
C ARG A 222 -1.03 -20.56 -1.85
N GLY A 223 -0.08 -20.62 -0.92
CA GLY A 223 1.35 -20.54 -1.22
C GLY A 223 1.92 -19.11 -1.25
N ARG A 224 1.14 -18.07 -0.90
CA ARG A 224 1.63 -16.67 -0.91
C ARG A 224 2.45 -16.39 0.33
N CYS A 225 3.66 -15.87 0.13
CA CYS A 225 4.57 -15.51 1.21
C CYS A 225 4.29 -14.09 1.74
N TYR A 226 4.38 -13.91 3.06
CA TYR A 226 4.19 -12.63 3.76
C TYR A 226 5.21 -12.47 4.90
N PRO A 227 5.86 -11.30 5.06
CA PRO A 227 6.66 -11.00 6.25
C PRO A 227 5.89 -11.19 7.56
N LEU A 228 6.52 -11.81 8.56
CA LEU A 228 5.96 -11.93 9.91
C LEU A 228 5.86 -10.58 10.66
N PRO A 229 6.82 -9.63 10.56
CA PRO A 229 6.69 -8.33 11.24
C PRO A 229 5.60 -7.45 10.60
N PRO A 230 4.52 -7.07 11.32
CA PRO A 230 3.33 -6.51 10.68
C PRO A 230 3.39 -4.99 10.43
N HIS A 231 4.17 -4.23 11.20
CA HIS A 231 4.10 -2.75 11.21
C HIS A 231 5.03 -2.07 10.20
N LEU A 232 6.26 -2.57 10.05
CA LEU A 232 7.23 -2.13 9.04
C LEU A 232 7.78 -3.36 8.32
N ASN A 233 7.48 -3.47 7.02
CA ASN A 233 8.03 -4.49 6.12
C ASN A 233 7.89 -4.01 4.66
N HIS A 234 8.64 -4.64 3.75
CA HIS A 234 8.73 -4.25 2.34
C HIS A 234 7.47 -4.58 1.50
N MET A 235 6.45 -5.25 2.06
CA MET A 235 5.17 -5.47 1.38
C MET A 235 4.13 -4.39 1.70
N GLY A 236 4.40 -3.52 2.68
CA GLY A 236 3.49 -2.45 3.12
C GLY A 236 3.23 -1.34 2.09
N ASP A 237 2.79 -0.18 2.58
CA ASP A 237 2.52 1.01 1.76
C ASP A 237 3.80 1.71 1.25
N ASP A 238 3.62 2.80 0.51
CA ASP A 238 4.67 3.65 -0.06
C ASP A 238 5.77 4.00 0.95
N VAL A 239 5.36 4.46 2.14
CA VAL A 239 6.28 4.83 3.23
C VAL A 239 7.05 3.62 3.72
N SER A 240 6.38 2.48 3.95
CA SER A 240 7.06 1.25 4.40
C SER A 240 8.08 0.72 3.38
N ARG A 241 7.80 0.88 2.07
CA ARG A 241 8.72 0.48 1.00
C ARG A 241 9.90 1.44 0.88
N ALA A 242 9.64 2.74 0.85
CA ALA A 242 10.66 3.76 0.67
C ALA A 242 11.66 3.84 1.83
N LEU A 243 11.20 3.56 3.06
CA LEU A 243 12.06 3.43 4.25
C LEU A 243 13.01 2.23 4.21
N LEU A 244 12.83 1.26 3.30
CA LEU A 244 13.59 0.01 3.25
C LEU A 244 14.41 -0.11 1.96
N ARG A 245 15.74 -0.11 2.10
CA ARG A 245 16.70 -0.43 1.02
C ARG A 245 17.47 -1.72 1.33
N PHE A 246 18.17 -2.31 0.37
CA PHE A 246 19.01 -3.48 0.65
C PHE A 246 20.22 -3.08 1.52
N ALA A 247 20.61 -3.92 2.48
CA ALA A 247 21.79 -3.67 3.30
C ALA A 247 23.09 -3.86 2.51
N ARG A 248 23.12 -4.87 1.64
CA ARG A 248 24.19 -5.15 0.69
C ARG A 248 23.96 -4.35 -0.59
N SER A 249 24.89 -3.47 -0.94
CA SER A 249 24.89 -2.77 -2.23
C SER A 249 25.45 -3.64 -3.37
N LYS A 250 25.22 -3.22 -4.61
CA LYS A 250 25.88 -3.73 -5.82
C LYS A 250 26.24 -2.57 -6.75
N PRO A 251 27.32 -2.64 -7.53
CA PRO A 251 27.56 -1.67 -8.60
C PRO A 251 26.41 -1.74 -9.61
N LEU A 252 25.97 -0.58 -10.12
CA LEU A 252 24.86 -0.51 -11.07
C LEU A 252 25.22 -1.14 -12.43
N GLY A 253 26.39 -0.81 -12.97
CA GLY A 253 26.72 -0.96 -14.39
C GLY A 253 25.74 -0.20 -15.30
N ASP A 254 25.94 -0.28 -16.62
CA ASP A 254 25.04 0.39 -17.58
C ASP A 254 23.60 -0.11 -17.49
N SER A 255 23.43 -1.41 -17.23
CA SER A 255 22.12 -2.05 -17.07
C SER A 255 21.39 -1.55 -15.82
N GLY A 256 22.04 -1.52 -14.65
CA GLY A 256 21.45 -0.99 -13.43
C GLY A 256 21.19 0.50 -13.53
N TRP A 257 22.10 1.27 -14.13
CA TRP A 257 21.91 2.70 -14.35
C TRP A 257 20.75 3.01 -15.31
N ARG A 258 20.52 2.16 -16.32
CA ARG A 258 19.31 2.21 -17.15
C ARG A 258 18.05 1.84 -16.36
N TRP A 259 18.08 0.77 -15.59
CA TRP A 259 16.94 0.28 -14.81
C TRP A 259 16.52 1.22 -13.68
N LEU A 260 17.46 1.88 -12.99
CA LEU A 260 17.19 2.87 -11.94
C LEU A 260 16.44 4.09 -12.51
N ARG A 261 16.82 4.55 -13.70
CA ARG A 261 16.12 5.64 -14.40
C ARG A 261 14.74 5.24 -14.93
N ILE A 262 14.59 4.00 -15.40
CA ILE A 262 13.27 3.40 -15.74
C ILE A 262 12.38 3.29 -14.50
N HIS A 263 12.96 2.93 -13.35
CA HIS A 263 12.25 2.77 -12.09
C HIS A 263 11.61 4.09 -11.62
N LEU A 264 12.35 5.20 -11.67
CA LEU A 264 11.79 6.52 -11.35
C LEU A 264 10.60 6.89 -12.26
N ALA A 265 10.72 6.68 -13.58
CA ALA A 265 9.62 6.92 -14.51
C ALA A 265 8.39 6.04 -14.24
N ASN A 266 8.59 4.78 -13.81
CA ASN A 266 7.49 3.89 -13.40
C ASN A 266 6.74 4.42 -12.16
N LEU A 267 7.45 4.98 -11.17
CA LEU A 267 6.87 5.55 -9.95
C LEU A 267 6.06 6.83 -10.23
N PHE A 268 6.44 7.59 -11.26
CA PHE A 268 5.68 8.70 -11.81
C PHE A 268 4.55 8.29 -12.79
N GLY A 269 4.17 7.00 -12.84
CA GLY A 269 3.05 6.52 -13.65
C GLY A 269 3.33 6.42 -15.16
N HIS A 270 4.55 6.72 -15.63
CA HIS A 270 4.94 6.63 -17.05
C HIS A 270 5.22 5.18 -17.51
N ASN A 271 4.48 4.21 -16.97
CA ASN A 271 4.71 2.78 -17.18
C ASN A 271 4.12 2.19 -18.49
N LYS A 272 3.46 3.00 -19.32
CA LYS A 272 2.73 2.58 -20.54
C LYS A 272 3.45 2.90 -21.87
N VAL A 273 4.72 3.25 -21.82
CA VAL A 273 5.57 3.52 -23.00
C VAL A 273 6.78 2.57 -23.03
N SER A 274 7.60 2.62 -24.09
CA SER A 274 8.79 1.78 -24.18
C SER A 274 9.73 2.01 -22.98
N PHE A 275 10.60 1.04 -22.69
CA PHE A 275 11.62 1.21 -21.64
C PHE A 275 12.60 2.35 -21.94
N GLU A 276 12.82 2.68 -23.22
CA GLU A 276 13.74 3.75 -23.60
C GLU A 276 13.10 5.14 -23.46
N ASP A 277 11.80 5.27 -23.74
CA ASP A 277 11.06 6.51 -23.47
C ASP A 277 10.93 6.77 -21.96
N ARG A 278 10.81 5.71 -21.15
CA ARG A 278 10.90 5.81 -19.67
C ARG A 278 12.27 6.31 -19.21
N ARG A 279 13.35 5.78 -19.79
CA ARG A 279 14.72 6.29 -19.53
C ARG A 279 14.84 7.77 -19.92
N ARG A 280 14.37 8.14 -21.12
CA ARG A 280 14.41 9.51 -21.65
C ARG A 280 13.57 10.49 -20.82
N TRP A 281 12.43 10.06 -20.29
CA TRP A 281 11.60 10.85 -19.37
C TRP A 281 12.39 11.26 -18.11
N THR A 282 13.21 10.35 -17.57
CA THR A 282 14.09 10.61 -16.43
C THR A 282 15.31 11.46 -16.82
N ASP A 283 15.96 11.13 -17.94
CA ASP A 283 17.12 11.89 -18.45
C ASP A 283 16.76 13.38 -18.68
N THR A 284 15.56 13.65 -19.23
CA THR A 284 15.03 15.03 -19.44
C THR A 284 14.62 15.78 -18.17
N ARG A 285 14.77 15.17 -16.98
CA ARG A 285 14.44 15.77 -15.67
C ARG A 285 15.61 15.82 -14.71
N MET A 286 16.83 15.53 -15.16
CA MET A 286 17.99 15.37 -14.27
C MET A 286 18.25 16.59 -13.37
N GLU A 287 18.08 17.81 -13.87
CA GLU A 287 18.18 19.06 -13.08
C GLU A 287 17.15 19.11 -11.94
N GLN A 288 15.88 18.78 -12.23
CA GLN A 288 14.80 18.73 -11.23
C GLN A 288 15.02 17.61 -10.20
N ILE A 289 15.61 16.50 -10.62
CA ILE A 289 15.98 15.37 -9.76
C ILE A 289 17.12 15.77 -8.81
N LEU A 290 18.17 16.44 -9.31
CA LEU A 290 19.28 16.91 -8.49
C LEU A 290 18.83 17.95 -7.46
N ALA A 291 18.07 18.96 -7.87
CA ALA A 291 17.52 19.96 -6.96
C ALA A 291 16.58 19.33 -5.90
N ALA A 292 15.72 18.39 -6.31
CA ALA A 292 14.84 17.67 -5.37
C ALA A 292 15.57 16.68 -4.44
N ALA A 293 16.82 16.30 -4.75
CA ALA A 293 17.68 15.50 -3.87
C ALA A 293 18.57 16.35 -2.96
N GLU A 294 18.69 17.65 -3.23
CA GLU A 294 19.40 18.62 -2.38
C GLU A 294 18.43 19.27 -1.39
N GLU A 295 17.24 19.69 -1.85
CA GLU A 295 16.21 20.29 -0.99
C GLU A 295 14.83 19.57 -1.09
N PRO A 296 14.70 18.33 -0.56
CA PRO A 296 13.49 17.52 -0.71
C PRO A 296 12.17 18.18 -0.30
N LEU A 297 12.16 18.97 0.77
CA LEU A 297 10.93 19.62 1.26
C LEU A 297 10.57 20.89 0.48
N GLN A 298 11.55 21.58 -0.11
CA GLN A 298 11.29 22.72 -0.99
C GLN A 298 10.68 22.23 -2.32
N HIS A 299 11.28 21.19 -2.91
CA HIS A 299 10.82 20.57 -4.16
C HIS A 299 9.71 19.50 -3.98
N LYS A 300 8.99 19.50 -2.84
CA LYS A 300 7.90 18.55 -2.54
C LYS A 300 6.79 18.48 -3.59
N GLN A 301 6.63 19.52 -4.41
CA GLN A 301 5.66 19.52 -5.53
C GLN A 301 6.08 18.61 -6.70
N PHE A 302 7.38 18.32 -6.86
CA PHE A 302 7.89 17.48 -7.94
C PHE A 302 7.67 15.99 -7.63
N TRP A 303 8.31 15.47 -6.57
CA TRP A 303 8.15 14.06 -6.18
C TRP A 303 6.76 13.75 -5.61
N GLY A 304 6.10 14.74 -5.00
CA GLY A 304 4.69 14.65 -4.56
C GLY A 304 3.66 14.50 -5.68
N ALA A 305 4.07 14.62 -6.96
CA ALA A 305 3.21 14.39 -8.13
C ALA A 305 3.28 12.95 -8.69
N ALA A 306 4.12 12.07 -8.12
CA ALA A 306 4.21 10.67 -8.49
C ALA A 306 3.01 9.84 -7.96
N ASP A 307 2.79 8.65 -8.53
CA ASP A 307 1.76 7.71 -8.02
C ASP A 307 2.18 7.11 -6.68
N GLU A 308 3.50 6.96 -6.45
CA GLU A 308 4.13 6.52 -5.19
C GLU A 308 5.25 7.50 -4.77
N PRO A 309 4.90 8.65 -4.14
CA PRO A 309 5.83 9.75 -3.88
C PRO A 309 7.04 9.46 -3.00
N TRP A 310 6.91 8.66 -1.94
CA TRP A 310 8.05 8.40 -1.05
C TRP A 310 9.06 7.46 -1.68
N GLN A 311 8.60 6.45 -2.42
CA GLN A 311 9.47 5.64 -3.28
C GLN A 311 10.12 6.50 -4.39
N ALA A 312 9.38 7.45 -4.97
CA ALA A 312 9.93 8.37 -5.97
C ALA A 312 11.05 9.26 -5.38
N LEU A 313 10.87 9.78 -4.15
CA LEU A 313 11.93 10.52 -3.45
C LEU A 313 13.14 9.63 -3.12
N ALA A 314 12.93 8.39 -2.68
CA ALA A 314 14.03 7.44 -2.45
C ALA A 314 14.84 7.16 -3.74
N ALA A 315 14.15 7.03 -4.89
CA ALA A 315 14.80 6.90 -6.19
C ALA A 315 15.51 8.18 -6.66
N ILE A 316 14.96 9.36 -6.37
CA ILE A 316 15.59 10.67 -6.64
C ILE A 316 16.90 10.82 -5.86
N LEU A 317 16.91 10.51 -4.56
CA LEU A 317 18.11 10.55 -3.72
C LEU A 317 19.20 9.59 -4.23
N GLU A 318 18.83 8.35 -4.57
CA GLU A 318 19.75 7.34 -5.09
C GLU A 318 20.33 7.74 -6.47
N ILE A 319 19.51 8.28 -7.38
CA ILE A 319 19.96 8.78 -8.68
C ILE A 319 20.92 9.96 -8.51
N ALA A 320 20.60 10.92 -7.63
CA ALA A 320 21.49 12.04 -7.37
C ALA A 320 22.79 11.63 -6.68
N ALA A 321 22.79 10.58 -5.86
CA ALA A 321 24.01 9.98 -5.31
C ALA A 321 24.88 9.34 -6.42
N ALA A 322 24.27 8.61 -7.36
CA ALA A 322 24.95 8.01 -8.50
C ALA A 322 25.51 9.04 -9.51
N VAL A 323 24.84 10.18 -9.69
CA VAL A 323 25.38 11.28 -10.51
C VAL A 323 26.52 11.99 -9.79
N ARG A 324 26.40 12.23 -8.48
CA ARG A 324 27.43 12.90 -7.66
C ARG A 324 28.69 12.05 -7.44
N SER A 325 28.69 10.74 -7.73
CA SER A 325 29.91 9.92 -7.74
C SER A 325 30.77 10.08 -9.00
N GLY A 326 30.33 10.85 -10.01
CA GLY A 326 31.04 11.08 -11.27
C GLY A 326 30.97 9.91 -12.26
N ASP A 327 30.95 8.67 -11.76
CA ASP A 327 30.70 7.44 -12.51
C ASP A 327 29.43 6.74 -11.97
N PRO A 328 28.25 6.93 -12.61
CA PRO A 328 27.01 6.27 -12.21
C PRO A 328 27.02 4.74 -12.41
N PRO A 329 27.56 4.16 -13.51
CA PRO A 329 27.79 2.71 -13.61
C PRO A 329 28.59 2.11 -12.44
N ALA A 330 29.64 2.77 -11.94
CA ALA A 330 30.41 2.27 -10.80
C ALA A 330 29.70 2.44 -9.44
N PHE A 331 28.63 3.23 -9.35
CA PHE A 331 27.94 3.52 -8.09
C PHE A 331 27.34 2.27 -7.43
N TYR A 332 27.63 2.09 -6.14
CA TYR A 332 27.18 0.95 -5.34
C TYR A 332 25.77 1.17 -4.75
N SER A 333 24.76 1.02 -5.61
CA SER A 333 23.35 1.19 -5.23
C SER A 333 22.83 0.13 -4.25
N LYS A 334 21.89 0.56 -3.40
CA LYS A 334 21.10 -0.23 -2.44
C LYS A 334 19.60 -0.25 -2.74
N LEU A 335 19.10 0.63 -3.61
CA LEU A 335 17.67 0.77 -3.87
C LEU A 335 17.08 -0.49 -4.57
N PRO A 336 15.95 -1.04 -4.10
CA PRO A 336 15.20 -2.06 -4.83
C PRO A 336 14.57 -1.46 -6.09
N VAL A 337 14.79 -2.09 -7.25
CA VAL A 337 14.06 -1.76 -8.48
C VAL A 337 12.89 -2.74 -8.65
N HIS A 338 11.67 -2.21 -8.66
CA HIS A 338 10.45 -3.00 -8.78
C HIS A 338 10.13 -3.36 -10.24
N LEU A 339 9.81 -4.64 -10.47
CA LEU A 339 9.26 -5.21 -11.70
C LEU A 339 8.02 -6.03 -11.33
N ASP A 340 6.94 -5.91 -12.10
CA ASP A 340 5.67 -6.65 -11.93
C ASP A 340 5.01 -6.88 -13.30
N GLY A 341 4.23 -7.94 -13.42
CA GLY A 341 3.54 -8.32 -14.66
C GLY A 341 2.15 -7.71 -14.78
N THR A 342 1.75 -7.35 -16.01
CA THR A 342 0.45 -6.74 -16.31
C THR A 342 -0.68 -7.73 -16.05
N CYS A 343 -1.21 -7.73 -14.83
CA CYS A 343 -2.20 -8.69 -14.33
C CYS A 343 -1.71 -10.15 -14.40
N ASN A 344 -0.75 -10.51 -13.54
CA ASN A 344 -0.20 -11.86 -13.37
C ASN A 344 -1.27 -12.99 -13.40
N GLY A 345 -2.47 -12.75 -12.85
CA GLY A 345 -3.58 -13.72 -12.90
C GLY A 345 -4.10 -14.01 -14.32
N LEU A 346 -4.25 -12.98 -15.16
CA LEU A 346 -4.62 -13.15 -16.57
C LEU A 346 -3.47 -13.70 -17.42
N GLN A 347 -2.22 -13.39 -17.07
CA GLN A 347 -1.04 -14.06 -17.66
C GLN A 347 -1.10 -15.58 -17.43
N HIS A 348 -1.41 -16.04 -16.22
CA HIS A 348 -1.60 -17.46 -15.96
C HIS A 348 -2.78 -18.07 -16.74
N TYR A 349 -3.94 -17.38 -16.83
CA TYR A 349 -5.06 -17.87 -17.64
C TYR A 349 -4.72 -17.97 -19.15
N ALA A 350 -4.04 -16.98 -19.71
CA ALA A 350 -3.61 -17.01 -21.11
C ALA A 350 -2.59 -18.13 -21.37
N ALA A 351 -1.61 -18.31 -20.48
CA ALA A 351 -0.62 -19.38 -20.58
C ALA A 351 -1.22 -20.79 -20.46
N LEU A 352 -2.16 -21.00 -19.53
CA LEU A 352 -2.85 -22.29 -19.34
C LEU A 352 -3.67 -22.70 -20.57
N ASN A 353 -4.40 -21.76 -21.17
CA ASN A 353 -5.24 -22.02 -22.34
C ASN A 353 -4.49 -21.87 -23.69
N ARG A 354 -3.24 -21.40 -23.66
CA ARG A 354 -2.46 -20.99 -24.85
C ARG A 354 -3.19 -19.94 -25.71
N ASP A 355 -3.95 -19.05 -25.07
CA ASP A 355 -4.66 -17.97 -25.74
C ASP A 355 -3.68 -16.89 -26.22
N LEU A 356 -3.48 -16.81 -27.53
CA LEU A 356 -2.61 -15.83 -28.18
C LEU A 356 -3.14 -14.39 -28.05
N ARG A 357 -4.47 -14.19 -28.09
CA ARG A 357 -5.09 -12.86 -28.01
C ARG A 357 -5.03 -12.32 -26.58
N GLY A 358 -5.45 -13.14 -25.61
CA GLY A 358 -5.30 -12.84 -24.19
C GLY A 358 -3.83 -12.63 -23.83
N GLY A 359 -2.95 -13.52 -24.28
CA GLY A 359 -1.50 -13.48 -24.04
C GLY A 359 -0.83 -12.20 -24.56
N ALA A 360 -1.20 -11.74 -25.76
CA ALA A 360 -0.74 -10.46 -26.28
C ALA A 360 -1.20 -9.28 -25.39
N ALA A 361 -2.48 -9.23 -25.02
CA ALA A 361 -3.05 -8.17 -24.19
C ALA A 361 -2.41 -8.06 -22.78
N VAL A 362 -1.74 -9.11 -22.30
CA VAL A 362 -1.06 -9.17 -20.99
C VAL A 362 0.46 -9.34 -21.09
N ASN A 363 1.06 -9.03 -22.24
CA ASN A 363 2.53 -8.99 -22.46
C ASN A 363 3.25 -10.35 -22.34
N LEU A 364 2.59 -11.46 -22.69
CA LEU A 364 3.26 -12.76 -22.91
C LEU A 364 3.82 -12.91 -24.32
N VAL A 365 3.26 -12.19 -25.30
CA VAL A 365 3.79 -12.09 -26.66
C VAL A 365 4.73 -10.87 -26.73
N PRO A 366 5.93 -10.98 -27.32
CA PRO A 366 6.83 -9.84 -27.48
C PRO A 366 6.19 -8.70 -28.31
N ALA A 367 6.36 -7.47 -27.84
CA ALA A 367 5.93 -6.24 -28.50
C ALA A 367 6.86 -5.08 -28.12
N GLU A 368 6.96 -4.05 -28.97
CA GLU A 368 7.82 -2.87 -28.70
C GLU A 368 7.29 -2.00 -27.55
N THR A 369 5.98 -1.97 -27.37
CA THR A 369 5.29 -1.19 -26.33
C THR A 369 4.42 -2.08 -25.45
N PRO A 370 4.31 -1.78 -24.14
CA PRO A 370 3.55 -2.59 -23.20
C PRO A 370 2.05 -2.47 -23.46
N GLN A 371 1.40 -3.61 -23.66
CA GLN A 371 -0.05 -3.72 -23.78
C GLN A 371 -0.73 -3.51 -22.44
N ASP A 372 -1.91 -2.87 -22.47
CA ASP A 372 -2.70 -2.52 -21.29
C ASP A 372 -4.12 -3.11 -21.36
N VAL A 373 -4.25 -4.34 -20.87
CA VAL A 373 -5.53 -5.07 -20.75
C VAL A 373 -6.63 -4.25 -20.06
N TYR A 374 -6.29 -3.35 -19.12
CA TYR A 374 -7.27 -2.52 -18.43
C TYR A 374 -7.86 -1.44 -19.35
N SER A 375 -7.04 -0.86 -20.24
CA SER A 375 -7.52 0.09 -21.24
C SER A 375 -8.34 -0.59 -22.34
N LEU A 376 -7.94 -1.80 -22.75
CA LEU A 376 -8.70 -2.62 -23.71
C LEU A 376 -10.10 -2.97 -23.16
N VAL A 377 -10.17 -3.50 -21.93
CA VAL A 377 -11.46 -3.81 -21.27
C VAL A 377 -12.30 -2.54 -21.07
N LEU A 378 -11.68 -1.40 -20.73
CA LEU A 378 -12.38 -0.12 -20.59
C LEU A 378 -13.01 0.37 -21.91
N GLN A 379 -12.39 0.12 -23.07
CA GLN A 379 -12.99 0.43 -24.37
C GLN A 379 -14.23 -0.43 -24.64
N VAL A 380 -14.14 -1.75 -24.43
CA VAL A 380 -15.27 -2.68 -24.60
C VAL A 380 -16.43 -2.37 -23.65
N VAL A 381 -16.14 -2.00 -22.39
CA VAL A 381 -17.16 -1.58 -21.42
C VAL A 381 -17.85 -0.29 -21.87
N LYS A 382 -17.10 0.72 -22.36
CA LYS A 382 -17.68 1.96 -22.89
C LYS A 382 -18.61 1.71 -24.07
N GLN A 383 -18.20 0.89 -25.04
CA GLN A 383 -19.01 0.54 -26.22
C GLN A 383 -20.34 -0.09 -25.79
N ASN A 384 -20.31 -1.04 -24.84
CA ASN A 384 -21.53 -1.66 -24.30
C ASN A 384 -22.41 -0.67 -23.54
N VAL A 385 -21.84 0.23 -22.71
CA VAL A 385 -22.60 1.27 -22.01
C VAL A 385 -23.29 2.22 -23.00
N HIS A 386 -22.60 2.64 -24.08
CA HIS A 386 -23.21 3.46 -25.12
C HIS A 386 -24.34 2.72 -25.85
N ARG A 387 -24.16 1.45 -26.22
CA ARG A 387 -25.18 0.62 -26.89
C ARG A 387 -26.45 0.44 -26.04
N VAL A 388 -26.29 0.18 -24.74
CA VAL A 388 -27.41 0.06 -23.80
C VAL A 388 -28.10 1.42 -23.59
N ALA A 389 -27.33 2.50 -23.47
CA ALA A 389 -27.87 3.85 -23.35
C ALA A 389 -28.62 4.33 -24.60
N SER A 390 -28.29 3.81 -25.79
CA SER A 390 -29.02 4.04 -27.04
C SER A 390 -30.17 3.05 -27.28
N GLY A 391 -30.57 2.26 -26.28
CA GLY A 391 -31.74 1.38 -26.34
C GLY A 391 -31.60 0.11 -27.19
N CYS A 392 -30.40 -0.21 -27.68
CA CYS A 392 -30.16 -1.40 -28.50
C CYS A 392 -29.89 -2.61 -27.60
N THR A 393 -30.95 -3.36 -27.27
CA THR A 393 -30.92 -4.41 -26.25
C THR A 393 -30.33 -5.75 -26.69
N ASP A 394 -30.23 -6.02 -27.99
CA ASP A 394 -29.92 -7.36 -28.48
C ASP A 394 -28.52 -7.85 -28.07
N THR A 395 -28.45 -9.09 -27.62
CA THR A 395 -27.23 -9.74 -27.12
C THR A 395 -26.62 -10.72 -28.13
N SER A 396 -27.37 -11.09 -29.16
CA SER A 396 -26.99 -12.10 -30.17
C SER A 396 -25.75 -11.71 -30.98
N GLU A 397 -25.74 -10.48 -31.54
CA GLU A 397 -24.66 -10.04 -32.44
C GLU A 397 -23.32 -9.79 -31.74
N ALA A 398 -23.33 -9.61 -30.40
CA ALA A 398 -22.14 -9.26 -29.63
C ALA A 398 -21.03 -10.33 -29.72
N ALA A 399 -21.40 -11.61 -29.84
CA ALA A 399 -20.46 -12.72 -30.00
C ALA A 399 -19.74 -12.68 -31.37
N ALA A 400 -20.43 -12.29 -32.44
CA ALA A 400 -19.86 -12.18 -33.78
C ALA A 400 -19.00 -10.91 -33.92
N ALA A 401 -19.49 -9.77 -33.45
CA ALA A 401 -18.78 -8.49 -33.54
C ALA A 401 -17.44 -8.50 -32.77
N ALA A 402 -17.37 -9.15 -31.59
CA ALA A 402 -16.16 -9.29 -30.79
C ALA A 402 -15.11 -10.26 -31.38
N ALA A 403 -15.50 -11.08 -32.36
CA ALA A 403 -14.58 -11.89 -33.15
C ALA A 403 -13.98 -11.06 -34.30
N GLY A 404 -14.81 -10.36 -35.08
CA GLY A 404 -14.36 -9.57 -36.24
C GLY A 404 -13.59 -8.29 -35.89
N GLY A 405 -14.09 -7.50 -34.94
CA GLY A 405 -13.52 -6.18 -34.62
C GLY A 405 -12.10 -6.20 -34.04
N ALA A 406 -11.63 -7.36 -33.57
CA ALA A 406 -10.27 -7.51 -33.06
C ALA A 406 -9.20 -7.62 -34.16
N ALA A 407 -9.59 -7.85 -35.42
CA ALA A 407 -8.69 -7.76 -36.56
C ALA A 407 -8.48 -6.29 -36.97
N SER A 408 -9.56 -5.56 -37.26
CA SER A 408 -9.48 -4.15 -37.71
C SER A 408 -8.98 -3.17 -36.65
N ALA A 409 -9.09 -3.52 -35.36
CA ALA A 409 -8.52 -2.74 -34.27
C ALA A 409 -6.98 -2.79 -34.21
N ALA A 410 -6.31 -3.72 -34.90
CA ALA A 410 -4.85 -3.71 -35.03
C ALA A 410 -4.41 -2.61 -36.01
N ASP A 411 -4.88 -2.68 -37.26
CA ASP A 411 -4.54 -1.74 -38.34
C ASP A 411 -4.90 -0.28 -38.00
N SER A 412 -5.99 -0.08 -37.25
CA SER A 412 -6.49 1.27 -36.92
C SER A 412 -5.63 2.02 -35.89
N VAL A 413 -4.78 1.32 -35.12
CA VAL A 413 -4.01 1.93 -34.02
C VAL A 413 -2.77 2.69 -34.52
N GLU A 414 -2.16 2.27 -35.64
CA GLU A 414 -1.03 3.02 -36.21
C GLU A 414 -1.43 4.41 -36.72
N ALA A 415 -2.66 4.55 -37.24
CA ALA A 415 -3.12 5.79 -37.88
C ALA A 415 -3.43 6.94 -36.91
N GLU A 416 -4.07 6.69 -35.75
CA GLU A 416 -4.48 7.77 -34.83
C GLU A 416 -3.35 8.32 -33.94
N VAL A 417 -2.27 7.57 -33.73
CA VAL A 417 -1.19 7.95 -32.80
C VAL A 417 -0.43 9.20 -33.26
N GLY A 418 -0.35 9.42 -34.58
CA GLY A 418 0.45 10.50 -35.18
C GLY A 418 -0.04 11.94 -34.96
N GLN A 419 -1.31 12.17 -34.60
CA GLN A 419 -1.91 13.53 -34.62
C GLN A 419 -2.37 14.11 -33.28
N LYS A 420 -2.30 13.37 -32.16
CA LYS A 420 -2.88 13.81 -30.86
C LYS A 420 -1.87 14.13 -29.75
N GLN A 421 -0.57 14.18 -30.05
CA GLN A 421 0.48 14.49 -29.07
C GLN A 421 0.89 15.98 -29.00
N GLN A 422 -0.08 16.91 -28.99
CA GLN A 422 0.16 18.26 -28.49
C GLN A 422 -0.95 18.72 -27.53
N GLY A 423 -0.55 19.05 -26.29
CA GLY A 423 -1.29 19.91 -25.37
C GLY A 423 -2.58 19.35 -24.73
N ARG A 424 -2.47 18.61 -23.62
CA ARG A 424 -3.32 18.81 -22.42
C ARG A 424 -2.90 17.97 -21.20
N GLY A 425 -2.22 18.61 -20.25
CA GLY A 425 -2.24 18.14 -18.86
C GLY A 425 -3.61 18.44 -18.23
N ARG A 426 -4.27 17.43 -17.65
CA ARG A 426 -5.50 17.61 -16.86
C ARG A 426 -5.43 16.78 -15.57
N LYS A 427 -5.44 17.47 -14.42
CA LYS A 427 -5.49 16.85 -13.08
C LYS A 427 -6.73 15.94 -12.99
N ARG A 428 -6.55 14.64 -12.76
CA ARG A 428 -7.64 13.70 -12.50
C ARG A 428 -8.03 13.71 -11.02
N LYS A 429 -9.22 14.24 -10.72
CA LYS A 429 -9.85 14.09 -9.41
C LYS A 429 -10.44 12.68 -9.33
N GLN A 430 -9.78 11.77 -8.62
CA GLN A 430 -10.31 10.41 -8.44
C GLN A 430 -11.55 10.44 -7.53
N GLN A 431 -12.73 10.15 -8.10
CA GLN A 431 -13.92 9.81 -7.33
C GLN A 431 -14.06 8.28 -7.33
N HIS A 432 -13.83 7.65 -6.18
CA HIS A 432 -14.13 6.23 -6.02
C HIS A 432 -15.63 6.00 -5.92
N ALA A 433 -16.27 5.71 -7.04
CA ALA A 433 -17.63 5.19 -7.10
C ALA A 433 -17.65 3.72 -6.63
N GLY A 434 -17.53 3.50 -5.31
CA GLY A 434 -17.81 2.21 -4.68
C GLY A 434 -19.31 1.92 -4.73
N SER A 435 -19.78 1.29 -5.80
CA SER A 435 -21.20 1.21 -6.12
C SER A 435 -21.98 0.25 -5.22
N ALA A 436 -22.82 0.81 -4.34
CA ALA A 436 -24.19 0.36 -4.07
C ALA A 436 -24.45 -1.13 -3.72
N ALA A 437 -23.49 -1.85 -3.15
CA ALA A 437 -23.60 -3.29 -2.86
C ALA A 437 -23.74 -3.66 -1.37
N GLN A 438 -24.30 -2.77 -0.52
CA GLN A 438 -24.34 -3.03 0.94
C GLN A 438 -25.58 -2.49 1.72
N GLN A 439 -26.62 -1.97 1.05
CA GLN A 439 -27.80 -1.39 1.72
C GLN A 439 -29.13 -2.14 1.51
N GLN A 440 -29.15 -3.26 0.78
CA GLN A 440 -30.32 -4.16 0.69
C GLN A 440 -30.07 -5.47 1.45
N ARG A 441 -29.90 -5.39 2.77
CA ARG A 441 -29.74 -6.59 3.63
C ARG A 441 -30.50 -6.55 4.97
N GLN A 442 -31.52 -5.71 5.05
CA GLN A 442 -32.54 -5.76 6.09
C GLN A 442 -33.92 -5.71 5.42
N GLN A 443 -34.92 -6.32 6.05
CA GLN A 443 -36.30 -6.48 5.55
C GLN A 443 -36.47 -7.33 4.27
N ARG A 444 -36.60 -8.64 4.46
CA ARG A 444 -37.69 -9.45 3.85
C ARG A 444 -37.95 -10.68 4.74
N GLN A 445 -39.23 -10.95 4.99
CA GLN A 445 -39.68 -12.09 5.79
C GLN A 445 -39.76 -13.35 4.90
N GLN A 446 -39.64 -14.53 5.50
CA GLN A 446 -39.90 -15.82 4.82
C GLN A 446 -41.41 -16.07 4.72
N PRO A 447 -41.86 -16.69 3.62
CA PRO A 447 -42.62 -17.94 3.75
C PRO A 447 -41.80 -19.19 3.34
N GLN A 448 -42.38 -20.37 3.56
CA GLN A 448 -41.76 -21.68 3.30
C GLN A 448 -42.30 -22.38 2.05
N LEU A 449 -41.55 -23.40 1.57
CA LEU A 449 -41.95 -24.44 0.59
C LEU A 449 -42.15 -23.90 -0.86
N GLN A 450 -42.02 -24.71 -1.92
CA GLN A 450 -41.99 -26.18 -2.05
C GLN A 450 -41.04 -26.63 -3.18
N GLU A 451 -40.80 -27.94 -3.33
CA GLU A 451 -39.86 -28.51 -4.33
C GLU A 451 -40.41 -28.58 -5.77
N SER A 452 -39.52 -28.56 -6.77
CA SER A 452 -39.77 -29.11 -8.13
C SER A 452 -38.45 -29.24 -8.92
N SER A 453 -38.03 -30.47 -9.23
CA SER A 453 -36.81 -30.75 -10.01
C SER A 453 -37.12 -30.98 -11.49
N SER A 454 -36.79 -30.01 -12.34
CA SER A 454 -36.66 -30.05 -13.81
C SER A 454 -36.08 -28.70 -14.27
N THR A 455 -35.22 -28.55 -15.28
CA THR A 455 -34.81 -29.45 -16.37
C THR A 455 -33.30 -29.28 -16.65
N LEU A 456 -32.62 -30.34 -17.10
CA LEU A 456 -31.24 -30.31 -17.62
C LEU A 456 -31.19 -31.12 -18.93
N VAL A 457 -30.16 -30.89 -19.75
CA VAL A 457 -29.86 -31.51 -21.06
C VAL A 457 -30.59 -30.88 -22.27
N LEU A 458 -29.82 -30.09 -23.03
CA LEU A 458 -29.84 -30.04 -24.50
C LEU A 458 -28.61 -29.28 -25.03
N LEU A 459 -28.32 -29.40 -26.32
CA LEU A 459 -27.26 -28.68 -27.09
C LEU A 459 -25.78 -29.04 -26.80
N LEU A 460 -25.42 -30.32 -27.01
CA LEU A 460 -24.08 -30.70 -27.49
C LEU A 460 -24.20 -31.73 -28.63
N SER A 461 -24.38 -31.23 -29.85
CA SER A 461 -24.46 -32.02 -31.09
C SER A 461 -23.88 -31.24 -32.27
N SER A 462 -23.27 -31.94 -33.23
CA SER A 462 -22.42 -31.42 -34.33
C SER A 462 -21.07 -30.83 -33.86
N SER A 463 -19.94 -31.04 -34.55
CA SER A 463 -19.70 -31.74 -35.83
C SER A 463 -18.60 -32.79 -35.68
N GLY A 464 -18.77 -33.95 -36.32
CA GLY A 464 -17.74 -35.01 -36.35
C GLY A 464 -17.10 -35.15 -37.74
N SER A 465 -15.78 -35.38 -37.76
CA SER A 465 -15.02 -35.89 -38.90
C SER A 465 -13.95 -36.84 -38.37
N SER A 466 -13.80 -38.01 -38.98
CA SER A 466 -13.00 -39.12 -38.44
C SER A 466 -11.72 -39.38 -39.24
N VAL A 467 -10.61 -39.65 -38.53
CA VAL A 467 -9.46 -40.37 -39.08
C VAL A 467 -8.91 -41.36 -38.03
N ASN A 468 -8.61 -42.57 -38.48
CA ASN A 468 -7.99 -43.69 -37.75
C ASN A 468 -6.47 -43.44 -37.52
N SER A 469 -5.71 -44.11 -36.65
CA SER A 469 -5.93 -45.26 -35.74
C SER A 469 -4.71 -45.42 -34.80
N ARG A 470 -4.73 -46.46 -33.93
CA ARG A 470 -3.61 -47.03 -33.12
C ARG A 470 -3.11 -46.13 -31.98
N SER A 471 -3.43 -46.40 -30.70
CA SER A 471 -3.17 -47.60 -29.87
C SER A 471 -1.76 -47.69 -29.30
N CYS A 472 -1.60 -47.21 -28.06
CA CYS A 472 -0.73 -47.85 -27.05
C CYS A 472 -1.40 -47.74 -25.67
N ARG A 473 -1.28 -48.76 -24.83
CA ARG A 473 -1.96 -48.86 -23.52
C ARG A 473 -1.06 -48.40 -22.37
N ASN A 474 -1.63 -47.77 -21.34
CA ASN A 474 -1.64 -48.25 -19.93
C ASN A 474 -2.03 -47.15 -18.93
N GLY A 475 -2.53 -47.56 -17.75
CA GLY A 475 -2.45 -46.74 -16.52
C GLY A 475 -3.52 -45.67 -16.29
N GLY A 476 -4.81 -46.03 -16.30
CA GLY A 476 -5.88 -45.13 -15.85
C GLY A 476 -6.08 -45.14 -14.33
N VAL A 477 -6.37 -43.98 -13.74
CA VAL A 477 -6.97 -43.83 -12.40
C VAL A 477 -8.13 -42.85 -12.53
N SER A 478 -9.33 -43.27 -12.13
CA SER A 478 -10.56 -42.51 -12.37
C SER A 478 -10.67 -41.27 -11.48
N LEU A 479 -10.99 -40.12 -12.09
CA LEU A 479 -11.34 -38.90 -11.37
C LEU A 479 -12.84 -38.92 -11.04
N LEU A 480 -13.19 -39.07 -9.75
CA LEU A 480 -14.58 -39.11 -9.31
C LEU A 480 -15.03 -37.71 -8.89
N VAL A 481 -15.71 -37.01 -9.81
CA VAL A 481 -16.29 -35.68 -9.57
C VAL A 481 -17.72 -35.86 -9.05
N TYR A 482 -17.99 -35.34 -7.86
CA TYR A 482 -19.36 -35.11 -7.38
C TYR A 482 -19.79 -33.68 -7.74
N ALA A 483 -21.08 -33.54 -8.08
CA ALA A 483 -21.72 -32.30 -8.52
C ALA A 483 -22.15 -31.40 -7.33
#